data_AF-A0A969PG54-F1
#
_entry.id   AF-A0A969PG54-F1
#
_cell.length_a   1.000
_cell.length_b   1.000
_cell.length_c   1.000
_cell.angle_alpha   90.00
_cell.angle_beta   90.00
_cell.angle_gamma   90.00
#
_symmetry.space_group_name_H-M   'P 1'
#
loop_
_entity.id
_entity.type
_entity.pdbx_description
1 polymer ?
#
loop_
_entity_poly.entity_id
_entity_poly.type
_entity_poly.pdbx_seq_one_letter_code
_entity_poly.pdbx_strand_id
1 'polypeptide(L)'
;GRTSLNSSIYCPNRGVHFNDAITYFQNHHHQMQDAEAWVRHLPIGSEVTEAGCKLIVKARLCGAGMKWKERGAGIVLSLRTLSYTQGRWQQFWSKVNRYGFTLPE
;
A
#
# COMPACT_ATOMS: atom_id res chain seq x y z
N GLY A 1 -28.45 -13.46 34.95
CA GLY A 1 -28.23 -12.25 34.12
C GLY A 1 -26.90 -12.34 33.42
N ARG A 2 -26.91 -12.47 32.09
CA ARG A 2 -25.88 -11.95 31.19
C ARG A 2 -26.48 -11.89 29.80
N THR A 3 -26.38 -10.70 29.23
CA THR A 3 -27.16 -10.14 28.15
C THR A 3 -26.86 -10.78 26.80
N SER A 4 -27.94 -11.07 26.06
CA SER A 4 -27.97 -11.25 24.61
C SER A 4 -27.20 -10.13 23.93
N LEU A 5 -26.12 -10.47 23.23
CA LEU A 5 -25.51 -9.57 22.25
C LEU A 5 -26.43 -9.54 21.04
N ASN A 6 -27.32 -8.56 21.02
CA ASN A 6 -28.13 -8.22 19.87
C ASN A 6 -27.24 -8.02 18.64
N SER A 7 -27.46 -8.84 17.61
CA SER A 7 -26.89 -8.76 16.26
C SER A 7 -27.36 -7.52 15.47
N SER A 8 -27.75 -6.45 16.15
CA SER A 8 -28.32 -5.23 15.57
C SER A 8 -27.24 -4.16 15.33
N ILE A 9 -26.22 -4.52 14.54
CA ILE A 9 -25.38 -3.55 13.82
C ILE A 9 -25.55 -3.82 12.31
N TYR A 10 -26.80 -3.94 11.88
CA TYR A 10 -27.14 -4.09 10.47
C TYR A 10 -27.56 -2.72 9.92
N CYS A 11 -26.75 -2.17 9.01
CA CYS A 11 -27.01 -0.88 8.36
C CYS A 11 -28.39 -0.88 7.67
N PRO A 12 -29.21 0.17 7.86
CA PRO A 12 -30.62 0.19 7.46
C PRO A 12 -30.87 0.32 5.95
N ASN A 13 -29.84 0.38 5.10
CA ASN A 13 -29.96 0.62 3.64
C ASN A 13 -29.13 -0.36 2.80
N ARG A 14 -29.36 -1.67 2.94
CA ARG A 14 -28.63 -2.71 2.20
C ARG A 14 -28.76 -2.60 0.67
N GLY A 15 -29.91 -2.12 0.17
CA GLY A 15 -30.18 -2.01 -1.27
C GLY A 15 -29.50 -0.81 -1.96
N VAL A 16 -29.25 0.28 -1.24
CA VAL A 16 -28.62 1.49 -1.80
C VAL A 16 -27.15 1.21 -2.11
N HIS A 17 -26.40 0.67 -1.14
CA HIS A 17 -24.99 0.31 -1.33
C HIS A 17 -24.76 -0.76 -2.40
N PHE A 18 -25.74 -1.63 -2.63
CA PHE A 18 -25.67 -2.65 -3.67
C PHE A 18 -25.76 -2.03 -5.07
N ASN A 19 -26.71 -1.11 -5.28
CA ASN A 19 -26.84 -0.38 -6.55
C ASN A 19 -25.64 0.54 -6.81
N ASP A 20 -25.09 1.17 -5.77
CA ASP A 20 -23.88 1.99 -5.87
C ASP A 20 -22.67 1.15 -6.31
N ALA A 21 -22.50 -0.05 -5.74
CA ALA A 21 -21.43 -0.96 -6.12
C ALA A 21 -21.57 -1.43 -7.58
N ILE A 22 -22.79 -1.80 -8.02
CA ILE A 22 -23.05 -2.16 -9.42
C ILE A 22 -22.67 -1.01 -10.36
N THR A 23 -23.14 0.20 -10.06
CA THR A 23 -22.86 1.39 -10.86
C THR A 23 -21.36 1.67 -10.92
N TYR A 24 -20.65 1.52 -9.79
CA TYR A 24 -19.21 1.68 -9.73
C TYR A 24 -18.48 0.68 -10.64
N PHE A 25 -18.81 -0.61 -10.57
CA PHE A 25 -18.19 -1.64 -11.41
C PHE A 25 -18.50 -1.44 -12.90
N GLN A 26 -19.72 -1.03 -13.24
CA GLN A 26 -20.09 -0.71 -14.62
C GLN A 26 -19.26 0.45 -15.18
N ASN A 27 -19.14 1.54 -14.42
CA ASN A 27 -18.37 2.73 -14.85
C ASN A 27 -16.86 2.45 -14.97
N HIS A 28 -16.32 1.59 -14.10
CA HIS A 28 -14.88 1.29 -14.03
C HIS A 28 -14.49 -0.03 -14.70
N HIS A 29 -15.39 -0.67 -15.45
CA HIS A 29 -15.13 -1.94 -16.14
C HIS A 29 -13.86 -1.88 -17.02
N HIS A 30 -13.59 -0.74 -17.64
CA HIS A 30 -12.39 -0.51 -18.45
C HIS A 30 -11.06 -0.62 -17.67
N GLN A 31 -11.09 -0.48 -16.34
CA GLN A 31 -9.93 -0.60 -15.44
C GLN A 31 -9.76 -2.03 -14.88
N MET A 32 -10.77 -2.90 -15.05
CA MET A 32 -10.78 -4.28 -14.57
C MET A 32 -10.22 -5.25 -15.61
N GLN A 33 -8.99 -4.99 -16.06
CA GLN A 33 -8.29 -5.83 -17.04
C GLN A 33 -7.64 -7.04 -16.36
N ASP A 34 -8.43 -7.78 -15.58
CA ASP A 34 -7.92 -8.83 -14.70
C ASP A 34 -7.21 -9.93 -15.50
N ALA A 35 -7.73 -10.32 -16.66
CA ALA A 35 -7.11 -11.32 -17.52
C ALA A 35 -5.68 -10.93 -17.97
N GLU A 36 -5.47 -9.66 -18.33
CA GLU A 36 -4.15 -9.15 -18.72
C GLU A 36 -3.21 -9.07 -17.51
N ALA A 37 -3.73 -8.67 -16.35
CA ALA A 37 -2.99 -8.64 -15.10
C ALA A 37 -2.55 -10.04 -14.64
N TRP A 38 -3.40 -11.06 -14.84
CA TRP A 38 -3.10 -12.47 -14.56
C TRP A 38 -1.95 -12.98 -15.42
N VAL A 39 -1.99 -12.72 -16.73
CA VAL A 39 -0.92 -13.10 -17.67
C VAL A 39 0.40 -12.41 -17.31
N ARG A 40 0.34 -11.17 -16.80
CA ARG A 40 1.51 -10.40 -16.36
C ARG A 40 1.99 -10.75 -14.94
N HIS A 41 1.37 -11.72 -14.28
CA HIS A 41 1.66 -12.08 -12.88
C HIS A 41 1.63 -10.88 -11.92
N LEU A 42 0.75 -9.91 -12.20
CA LEU A 42 0.59 -8.76 -11.32
C LEU A 42 -0.15 -9.18 -10.04
N PRO A 43 0.18 -8.57 -8.89
CA PRO A 43 -0.57 -8.80 -7.66
C PRO A 43 -1.95 -8.15 -7.77
N ILE A 44 -2.96 -8.94 -8.17
CA ILE A 44 -4.36 -8.52 -8.27
C ILE A 44 -5.01 -8.42 -6.88
N GLY A 45 -4.49 -9.19 -5.91
CA GLY A 45 -4.94 -9.17 -4.52
C GLY A 45 -4.47 -7.91 -3.78
N SER A 46 -5.40 -7.27 -3.07
CA SER A 46 -5.09 -6.10 -2.23
C SER A 46 -4.19 -6.43 -1.04
N GLU A 47 -4.16 -7.69 -0.58
CA GLU A 47 -3.44 -8.11 0.62
C GLU A 47 -1.93 -7.87 0.55
N VAL A 48 -1.30 -8.22 -0.58
CA VAL A 48 0.15 -8.05 -0.78
C VAL A 48 0.53 -6.57 -0.77
N THR A 49 -0.27 -5.75 -1.46
CA THR A 49 -0.08 -4.30 -1.51
C THR A 49 -0.33 -3.67 -0.13
N GLU A 50 -1.37 -4.08 0.58
CA GLU A 50 -1.68 -3.58 1.91
C GLU A 50 -0.60 -3.97 2.93
N ALA A 51 -0.09 -5.20 2.88
CA ALA A 51 1.03 -5.65 3.70
C ALA A 51 2.29 -4.81 3.43
N GLY A 52 2.61 -4.56 2.15
CA GLY A 52 3.70 -3.67 1.75
C GLY A 52 3.56 -2.26 2.34
N CYS A 53 2.39 -1.65 2.19
CA CYS A 53 2.09 -0.32 2.74
C CYS A 53 2.17 -0.30 4.28
N LYS A 54 1.67 -1.33 4.95
CA LYS A 54 1.74 -1.46 6.42
C LYS A 54 3.20 -1.49 6.89
N LEU A 55 4.05 -2.29 6.25
CA LEU A 55 5.44 -2.49 6.64
C LEU A 55 6.35 -1.32 6.26
N ILE A 56 6.19 -0.76 5.07
CA ILE A 56 7.10 0.27 4.55
C ILE A 56 6.68 1.65 5.06
N VAL A 57 5.40 2.00 4.91
CA VAL A 57 4.87 3.33 5.21
C VAL A 57 4.39 3.39 6.66
N LYS A 58 3.38 2.60 7.03
CA LYS A 58 2.65 2.80 8.30
C LYS A 58 3.54 2.57 9.52
N ALA A 59 4.37 1.53 9.48
CA ALA A 59 5.30 1.21 10.57
C ALA A 59 6.31 2.31 10.89
N ARG A 60 6.60 3.23 9.94
CA ARG A 60 7.61 4.28 10.14
C ARG A 60 7.11 5.70 10.01
N LEU A 61 6.07 5.98 9.24
CA LEU A 61 5.58 7.34 9.07
C LEU A 61 4.41 7.68 10.00
N CYS A 62 3.67 6.67 10.47
CA CYS A 62 2.46 6.85 11.28
C CYS A 62 2.65 6.53 12.77
N GLY A 63 3.88 6.50 13.27
CA GLY A 63 4.16 6.31 14.69
C GLY A 63 3.82 7.55 15.51
N ALA A 64 3.55 7.37 16.81
CA ALA A 64 3.24 8.47 17.71
C ALA A 64 4.39 9.49 17.76
N GLY A 65 4.05 10.78 17.73
CA GLY A 65 5.02 11.89 17.81
C GLY A 65 5.86 12.11 16.54
N MET A 66 5.63 11.36 15.47
CA MET A 66 6.41 11.52 14.25
C MET A 66 5.95 12.72 13.42
N LYS A 67 6.88 13.60 13.10
CA LYS A 67 6.68 14.76 12.23
C LYS A 67 7.65 14.66 11.07
N TRP A 68 7.12 14.67 9.85
CA TRP A 68 7.91 14.53 8.65
C TRP A 68 7.75 15.77 7.78
N LYS A 69 8.87 16.21 7.19
CA LYS A 69 8.85 17.05 6.00
C LYS A 69 8.79 16.12 4.79
N GLU A 70 8.09 16.52 3.73
CA GLU A 70 7.88 15.69 2.53
C GLU A 70 9.17 15.08 1.97
N ARG A 71 10.22 15.91 1.82
CA ARG A 71 11.55 15.46 1.38
C ARG A 71 12.13 14.37 2.29
N GLY A 72 12.02 14.53 3.61
CA GLY A 72 12.54 13.57 4.58
C GLY A 72 11.76 12.25 4.56
N ALA A 73 10.43 12.32 4.46
CA ALA A 73 9.59 11.13 4.32
C ALA A 73 9.95 10.35 3.05
N GLY A 74 10.09 11.03 1.91
CA GLY A 74 10.44 10.41 0.63
C GLY A 74 11.78 9.67 0.66
N ILE A 75 12.81 10.27 1.26
CA ILE A 75 14.13 9.64 1.42
C ILE A 75 14.01 8.38 2.29
N VAL A 76 13.34 8.47 3.44
CA VAL A 76 13.18 7.32 4.34
C VAL A 76 12.39 6.19 3.69
N LEU A 77 11.31 6.51 2.97
CA LEU A 77 10.55 5.51 2.21
C LEU A 77 11.42 4.82 1.16
N SER A 78 12.22 5.59 0.41
CA SER A 78 13.12 5.06 -0.63
C SER A 78 14.18 4.12 -0.04
N LEU A 79 14.75 4.46 1.12
CA LEU A 79 15.71 3.59 1.80
C LEU A 79 15.04 2.31 2.31
N ARG A 80 13.82 2.41 2.86
CA ARG A 80 13.07 1.24 3.33
C ARG A 80 12.71 0.32 2.17
N THR A 81 12.24 0.83 1.03
CA THR A 81 11.92 -0.02 -0.13
C THR A 81 13.15 -0.77 -0.64
N LEU A 82 14.33 -0.12 -0.67
CA LEU A 82 15.60 -0.78 -1.01
C LEU A 82 15.98 -1.88 -0.01
N SER A 83 15.77 -1.63 1.29
CA SER A 83 16.09 -2.61 2.34
C SER A 83 15.16 -3.82 2.35
N TYR A 84 13.88 -3.66 2.03
CA TYR A 84 12.90 -4.75 2.03
C TYR A 84 12.88 -5.55 0.73
N THR A 85 13.45 -5.01 -0.35
CA THR A 85 13.55 -5.73 -1.63
C THR A 85 14.85 -6.52 -1.67
N GLN A 86 14.76 -7.83 -1.83
CA GLN A 86 15.93 -8.71 -1.88
C GLN A 86 16.93 -8.26 -2.96
N GLY A 87 18.22 -8.20 -2.61
CA GLY A 87 19.31 -7.83 -3.51
C GLY A 87 19.43 -6.33 -3.86
N ARG A 88 18.39 -5.52 -3.65
CA ARG A 88 18.41 -4.08 -3.99
C ARG A 88 19.32 -3.27 -3.07
N TRP A 89 19.36 -3.62 -1.79
CA TRP A 89 20.24 -2.96 -0.82
C TRP A 89 21.72 -3.15 -1.19
N GLN A 90 22.09 -4.38 -1.56
CA GLN A 90 23.45 -4.71 -1.99
C GLN A 90 23.81 -4.03 -3.30
N GLN A 91 22.89 -3.99 -4.27
CA GLN A 91 23.08 -3.25 -5.53
C GLN A 91 23.29 -1.76 -5.29
N PHE A 92 22.51 -1.16 -4.38
CA PHE A 92 22.65 0.25 -4.00
C PHE A 92 24.05 0.54 -3.47
N TRP A 93 24.51 -0.21 -2.45
CA TRP A 93 25.85 -0.02 -1.89
C TRP A 93 26.98 -0.32 -2.87
N SER A 94 26.81 -1.33 -3.72
CA SER A 94 27.79 -1.64 -4.78
C SER A 94 27.97 -0.45 -5.73
N LYS A 95 26.87 0.25 -6.06
CA LYS A 95 26.92 1.46 -6.89
C LYS A 95 27.58 2.63 -6.14
N VAL A 96 27.20 2.85 -4.88
CA VAL A 96 27.77 3.93 -4.04
C VAL A 96 29.28 3.72 -3.83
N ASN A 97 29.72 2.50 -3.54
CA ASN A 97 31.13 2.17 -3.36
C ASN A 97 31.95 2.36 -4.64
N ARG A 98 31.34 2.12 -5.81
CA ARG A 98 32.03 2.22 -7.11
C ARG A 98 32.15 3.65 -7.64
N TYR A 99 31.11 4.46 -7.46
CA TYR A 99 31.04 5.81 -8.05
C TYR A 99 31.17 6.94 -7.02
N GLY A 100 31.18 6.61 -5.72
CA GLY A 100 31.04 7.58 -4.66
C GLY A 100 29.63 8.18 -4.59
N PHE A 101 29.46 9.16 -3.71
CA PHE A 101 28.25 9.97 -3.62
C PHE A 101 28.66 11.43 -3.80
N THR A 102 28.11 12.09 -4.82
CA THR A 102 28.27 13.53 -5.01
C THR A 102 27.06 14.23 -4.41
N LEU A 103 27.26 14.99 -3.34
CA LEU A 103 26.26 15.96 -2.90
C LEU A 103 26.22 17.09 -3.95
N PRO A 104 25.06 17.37 -4.57
CA PRO A 104 24.92 18.66 -5.23
C PRO A 104 25.04 19.74 -4.14
N GLU A 105 25.90 20.73 -4.38
CA GLU A 105 26.03 21.93 -3.53
C GLU A 105 24.69 22.65 -3.33
#